data_AF-Q6B972-F1
#
_entry.id   AF-Q6B972-F1
#
_cell.length_a   1.000
_cell.length_b   1.000
_cell.length_c   1.000
_cell.angle_alpha   90.00
_cell.angle_beta   90.00
_cell.angle_gamma   90.00
#
_symmetry.space_group_name_H-M   'P 1'
#
loop_
_entity.id
_entity.type
_entity.pdbx_description
1 polymer ?
#
loop_
_entity_poly.entity_id
_entity_poly.type
_entity_poly.pdbx_seq_one_letter_code
_entity_poly.pdbx_strand_id
1 'polypeptide(L)'
;EQSGTQPQLSDYIRDAQTAISSLGTQIQEHLNLPNQEELANTFKEQSTNFANNVQAYLQNITDEVKAKSPELEDFWTNMKTKLSEAVDNLHINPETTEQVNQLRAKFQEGVQTLVTESENAAKTISENSGKVQESIAKITKQAIDIAVKASQNLNQQLQQATTPQP
;
A
#
# COMPACT_ATOMS: atom_id res chain seq x y z
N GLU A 1 20.97 -28.33 -9.75
CA GLU A 1 19.58 -27.95 -10.06
C GLU A 1 19.23 -26.73 -9.21
N GLN A 2 19.11 -25.54 -9.81
CA GLN A 2 18.71 -24.35 -9.08
C GLN A 2 17.19 -24.31 -9.02
N SER A 3 16.61 -24.94 -8.00
CA SER A 3 15.21 -24.74 -7.64
C SER A 3 15.09 -23.33 -7.08
N GLY A 4 14.79 -22.35 -7.93
CA GLY A 4 14.43 -21.01 -7.50
C GLY A 4 13.19 -21.09 -6.64
N THR A 5 13.35 -21.06 -5.32
CA THR A 5 12.26 -20.99 -4.36
C THR A 5 11.52 -19.69 -4.65
N GLN A 6 10.33 -19.80 -5.25
CA GLN A 6 9.44 -18.66 -5.40
C GLN A 6 9.18 -18.09 -3.99
N PRO A 7 9.35 -16.77 -3.77
CA PRO A 7 9.20 -16.19 -2.44
C PRO A 7 7.84 -16.57 -1.88
N GLN A 8 7.81 -16.99 -0.61
CA GLN A 8 6.56 -17.32 0.06
C GLN A 8 5.80 -16.04 0.36
N LEU A 9 4.47 -16.12 0.52
CA LEU A 9 3.64 -14.96 0.84
C LEU A 9 4.14 -14.22 2.11
N SER A 10 4.68 -14.97 3.06
CA SER A 10 5.33 -14.44 4.26
C SER A 10 6.54 -13.55 3.95
N ASP A 11 7.33 -13.88 2.92
CA ASP A 11 8.49 -13.08 2.51
C ASP A 11 8.02 -11.73 1.95
N TYR A 12 7.00 -11.75 1.09
CA TYR A 12 6.39 -10.52 0.57
C TYR A 12 5.83 -9.63 1.68
N ILE A 13 5.14 -10.20 2.68
CA ILE A 13 4.63 -9.44 3.84
C ILE A 13 5.78 -8.81 4.61
N ARG A 14 6.86 -9.56 4.86
CA ARG A 14 8.04 -9.06 5.57
C ARG A 14 8.73 -7.93 4.81
N ASP A 15 8.84 -8.06 3.50
CA ASP A 15 9.42 -7.03 2.63
C ASP A 15 8.56 -5.76 2.65
N ALA A 16 7.23 -5.90 2.66
CA ALA A 16 6.31 -4.78 2.80
C ALA A 16 6.43 -4.06 4.14
N GLN A 17 6.49 -4.82 5.25
CA GLN A 17 6.72 -4.26 6.58
C GLN A 17 8.06 -3.51 6.65
N THR A 18 9.11 -4.06 6.02
CA THR A 18 10.43 -3.43 5.94
C THR A 18 10.37 -2.13 5.14
N ALA A 19 9.68 -2.13 4.00
CA ALA A 19 9.51 -0.95 3.16
C ALA A 19 8.73 0.17 3.88
N ILE A 20 7.67 -0.17 4.61
CA ILE A 20 6.89 0.78 5.42
C ILE A 20 7.74 1.36 6.56
N SER A 21 8.49 0.51 7.26
CA SER A 21 9.36 0.97 8.35
C SER A 21 10.43 1.93 7.83
N SER A 22 11.10 1.58 6.72
CA SER A 22 12.08 2.45 6.07
C SER A 22 11.46 3.78 5.62
N LEU A 23 10.26 3.73 5.03
CA LEU A 23 9.52 4.93 4.68
C LEU A 23 9.28 5.82 5.89
N GLY A 24 8.84 5.25 7.02
CA GLY A 24 8.58 6.01 8.24
C GLY A 24 9.80 6.76 8.76
N THR A 25 10.98 6.12 8.74
CA THR A 25 12.25 6.77 9.09
C THR A 25 12.58 7.90 8.12
N GLN A 26 12.49 7.66 6.81
CA GLN A 26 12.81 8.66 5.79
C GLN A 26 11.90 9.88 5.89
N ILE A 27 10.61 9.65 6.07
CA ILE A 27 9.63 10.70 6.31
C ILE A 27 10.01 11.57 7.52
N GLN A 28 10.50 10.98 8.61
CA GLN A 28 10.93 11.74 9.79
C GLN A 28 12.18 12.57 9.53
N GLU A 29 13.16 12.03 8.80
CA GLU A 29 14.40 12.75 8.44
C GLU A 29 14.13 13.98 7.57
N HIS A 30 13.07 13.94 6.76
CA HIS A 30 12.74 14.98 5.80
C HIS A 30 11.83 16.09 6.36
N LEU A 31 11.33 15.96 7.60
CA LEU A 31 10.39 16.91 8.22
C LEU A 31 10.93 18.33 8.36
N ASN A 32 12.22 18.46 8.67
CA ASN A 32 12.82 19.74 9.05
C ASN A 32 13.55 20.43 7.90
N LEU A 33 13.29 20.01 6.66
CA LEU A 33 13.98 20.56 5.50
C LEU A 33 13.34 21.87 5.03
N PRO A 34 14.14 22.81 4.51
CA PRO A 34 13.63 24.12 4.07
C PRO A 34 12.69 24.02 2.86
N ASN A 35 12.75 22.92 2.10
CA ASN A 35 12.02 22.74 0.84
C ASN A 35 10.60 22.17 1.03
N GLN A 36 9.80 22.85 1.86
CA GLN A 36 8.48 22.37 2.31
C GLN A 36 7.44 22.28 1.19
N GLU A 37 7.51 23.14 0.17
CA GLU A 37 6.60 23.14 -0.98
C GLU A 37 6.82 21.91 -1.86
N GLU A 38 8.07 21.57 -2.16
CA GLU A 38 8.41 20.39 -2.97
C GLU A 38 8.05 19.09 -2.23
N LEU A 39 8.25 19.05 -0.91
CA LEU A 39 7.78 17.95 -0.07
C LEU A 39 6.25 17.83 -0.12
N ALA A 40 5.51 18.93 0.01
CA ALA A 40 4.06 18.93 -0.07
C ALA A 40 3.56 18.38 -1.41
N ASN A 41 4.16 18.80 -2.52
CA ASN A 41 3.84 18.32 -3.86
C ASN A 41 4.15 16.83 -4.03
N THR A 42 5.30 16.38 -3.52
CA THR A 42 5.69 14.96 -3.51
C THR A 42 4.66 14.11 -2.77
N PHE A 43 4.26 14.51 -1.55
CA PHE A 43 3.25 13.79 -0.79
C PHE A 43 1.88 13.78 -1.47
N LYS A 44 1.47 14.91 -2.04
CA LYS A 44 0.21 15.03 -2.79
C LYS A 44 0.18 14.09 -3.99
N GLU A 45 1.24 14.08 -4.79
CA GLU A 45 1.36 13.21 -5.96
C GLU A 45 1.37 11.74 -5.55
N GLN A 46 2.21 11.35 -4.60
CA GLN A 46 2.31 9.95 -4.17
C GLN A 46 1.04 9.45 -3.50
N SER A 47 0.34 10.29 -2.74
CA SER A 47 -0.94 9.91 -2.13
C SER A 47 -2.03 9.74 -3.18
N THR A 48 -2.06 10.61 -4.20
CA THR A 48 -2.99 10.48 -5.34
C THR A 48 -2.71 9.19 -6.13
N ASN A 49 -1.44 8.92 -6.43
CA ASN A 49 -1.04 7.71 -7.15
C ASN A 49 -1.37 6.44 -6.36
N PHE A 50 -1.12 6.44 -5.05
CA PHE A 50 -1.47 5.33 -4.18
C PHE A 50 -3.00 5.12 -4.13
N ALA A 51 -3.78 6.17 -3.91
CA ALA A 51 -5.25 6.08 -3.91
C ALA A 51 -5.78 5.50 -5.22
N ASN A 52 -5.29 5.98 -6.37
CA ASN A 52 -5.68 5.49 -7.69
C ASN A 52 -5.33 4.00 -7.88
N ASN A 53 -4.12 3.58 -7.46
CA ASN A 53 -3.70 2.18 -7.57
C ASN A 53 -4.56 1.25 -6.71
N VAL A 54 -4.91 1.67 -5.49
CA VAL A 54 -5.80 0.91 -4.62
C VAL A 54 -7.21 0.86 -5.20
N GLN A 55 -7.77 1.97 -5.69
CA GLN A 55 -9.09 1.99 -6.33
C GLN A 55 -9.16 1.06 -7.54
N ALA A 56 -8.13 1.08 -8.41
CA ALA A 56 -8.04 0.17 -9.55
C ALA A 56 -7.96 -1.30 -9.11
N TYR A 57 -7.17 -1.59 -8.07
CA TYR A 57 -7.11 -2.92 -7.46
C TYR A 57 -8.47 -3.36 -6.91
N LEU A 58 -9.16 -2.48 -6.17
CA LEU A 58 -10.47 -2.76 -5.61
C LEU A 58 -11.50 -3.08 -6.70
N GLN A 59 -11.46 -2.36 -7.82
CA GLN A 59 -12.33 -2.64 -8.94
C GLN A 59 -11.99 -4.01 -9.57
N ASN A 60 -10.72 -4.21 -9.94
CA ASN A 60 -10.28 -5.43 -10.63
C ASN A 60 -10.56 -6.71 -9.83
N ILE A 61 -10.27 -6.69 -8.52
CA ILE A 61 -10.54 -7.86 -7.67
C ILE A 61 -12.03 -8.02 -7.41
N THR A 62 -12.82 -6.95 -7.29
CA THR A 62 -14.29 -7.07 -7.17
C THR A 62 -14.85 -7.82 -8.38
N ASP A 63 -14.42 -7.47 -9.58
CA ASP A 63 -14.89 -8.13 -10.81
C ASP A 63 -14.42 -9.58 -10.87
N GLU A 64 -13.19 -9.86 -10.44
CA GLU A 64 -12.64 -11.22 -10.41
C GLU A 64 -13.34 -12.12 -9.38
N VAL A 65 -13.56 -11.63 -8.16
CA VAL A 65 -14.26 -12.36 -7.09
C VAL A 65 -15.67 -12.72 -7.54
N LYS A 66 -16.43 -11.76 -8.09
CA LYS A 66 -17.79 -12.02 -8.60
C LYS A 66 -17.81 -13.05 -9.73
N ALA A 67 -16.80 -13.04 -10.60
CA ALA A 67 -16.77 -13.91 -11.77
C ALA A 67 -16.23 -15.32 -11.49
N LYS A 68 -15.26 -15.46 -10.56
CA LYS A 68 -14.45 -16.68 -10.42
C LYS A 68 -14.42 -17.27 -9.02
N SER A 69 -14.76 -16.49 -8.00
CA SER A 69 -14.69 -16.93 -6.60
C SER A 69 -15.80 -16.28 -5.76
N PRO A 70 -17.09 -16.46 -6.12
CA PRO A 70 -18.21 -15.83 -5.40
C PRO A 70 -18.25 -16.22 -3.91
N GLU A 71 -17.69 -17.37 -3.54
CA GLU A 71 -17.52 -17.79 -2.14
C GLU A 71 -16.61 -16.85 -1.32
N LEU A 72 -15.80 -16.02 -1.97
CA LEU A 72 -14.95 -15.01 -1.33
C LEU A 72 -15.63 -13.64 -1.20
N GLU A 73 -16.90 -13.48 -1.60
CA GLU A 73 -17.56 -12.18 -1.64
C GLU A 73 -17.60 -11.48 -0.27
N ASP A 74 -17.91 -12.19 0.81
CA ASP A 74 -17.95 -11.62 2.16
C ASP A 74 -16.56 -11.21 2.65
N PHE A 75 -15.58 -12.10 2.45
CA PHE A 75 -14.17 -11.84 2.76
C PHE A 75 -13.67 -10.60 2.01
N TRP A 76 -13.92 -10.57 0.70
CA TRP A 76 -13.51 -9.47 -0.17
C TRP A 76 -14.22 -8.17 0.18
N THR A 77 -15.50 -8.21 0.53
CA THR A 77 -16.28 -7.02 0.92
C THR A 77 -15.70 -6.38 2.18
N ASN A 78 -15.32 -7.17 3.17
CA ASN A 78 -14.66 -6.64 4.37
C ASN A 78 -13.32 -5.96 4.04
N MET A 79 -12.47 -6.65 3.26
CA MET A 79 -11.19 -6.09 2.81
C MET A 79 -11.41 -4.79 2.04
N LYS A 80 -12.32 -4.79 1.05
CA LYS A 80 -12.66 -3.64 0.23
C LYS A 80 -13.12 -2.44 1.05
N THR A 81 -13.94 -2.64 2.08
CA THR A 81 -14.41 -1.55 2.94
C THR A 81 -13.22 -0.85 3.61
N LYS A 82 -12.35 -1.61 4.29
CA LYS A 82 -11.20 -1.04 4.99
C LYS A 82 -10.20 -0.36 4.05
N LEU A 83 -9.96 -0.96 2.88
CA LEU A 83 -9.07 -0.37 1.89
C LEU A 83 -9.66 0.90 1.26
N SER A 84 -10.97 0.94 1.03
CA SER A 84 -11.66 2.15 0.57
C SER A 84 -11.53 3.27 1.60
N GLU A 85 -11.82 2.98 2.88
CA GLU A 85 -11.68 3.93 3.98
C GLU A 85 -10.25 4.48 4.09
N ALA A 86 -9.24 3.63 3.92
CA ALA A 86 -7.85 4.02 3.94
C ALA A 86 -7.49 5.04 2.83
N VAL A 87 -8.07 4.92 1.63
CA VAL A 87 -7.75 5.82 0.51
C VAL A 87 -8.67 7.01 0.37
N ASP A 88 -9.93 6.92 0.81
CA ASP A 88 -10.83 8.07 0.90
C ASP A 88 -10.25 9.15 1.82
N ASN A 89 -9.53 8.71 2.85
CA ASN A 89 -8.82 9.55 3.78
C ASN A 89 -7.70 10.39 3.13
N LEU A 90 -7.19 9.99 1.95
CA LEU A 90 -6.08 10.66 1.25
C LEU A 90 -6.52 11.79 0.32
N HIS A 91 -7.81 12.04 0.15
CA HIS A 91 -8.34 13.17 -0.63
C HIS A 91 -8.20 14.50 0.13
N ILE A 92 -6.97 14.84 0.52
CA ILE A 92 -6.60 16.12 1.11
C ILE A 92 -5.86 16.91 0.03
N ASN A 93 -6.27 18.17 -0.19
CA ASN A 93 -5.49 19.14 -0.95
C ASN A 93 -4.65 19.95 0.04
N PRO A 94 -3.38 19.60 0.30
CA PRO A 94 -2.59 20.29 1.31
C PRO A 94 -2.15 21.68 0.82
N GLU A 95 -2.56 22.72 1.56
CA GLU A 95 -2.13 24.10 1.37
C GLU A 95 -1.27 24.60 2.55
N THR A 96 -1.28 23.88 3.69
CA THR A 96 -0.52 24.22 4.89
C THR A 96 0.38 23.06 5.33
N THR A 97 1.45 23.36 6.07
CA THR A 97 2.33 22.34 6.68
C THR A 97 1.56 21.34 7.54
N GLU A 98 0.50 21.78 8.23
CA GLU A 98 -0.35 20.88 9.02
C GLU A 98 -1.10 19.88 8.14
N GLN A 99 -1.66 20.34 7.02
CA GLN A 99 -2.32 19.45 6.06
C GLN A 99 -1.35 18.50 5.36
N VAL A 100 -0.10 18.92 5.11
CA VAL A 100 0.97 18.03 4.63
C VAL A 100 1.26 16.94 5.66
N ASN A 101 1.37 17.32 6.94
CA ASN A 101 1.58 16.35 8.03
C ASN A 101 0.42 15.36 8.18
N GLN A 102 -0.82 15.83 8.01
CA GLN A 102 -2.01 14.97 7.99
C GLN A 102 -2.00 14.03 6.80
N LEU A 103 -1.76 14.53 5.59
CA LEU A 103 -1.70 13.72 4.37
C LEU A 103 -0.65 12.61 4.49
N ARG A 104 0.52 12.97 4.99
CA ARG A 104 1.61 12.03 5.27
C ARG A 104 1.24 10.95 6.27
N ALA A 105 0.64 11.32 7.41
CA ALA A 105 0.21 10.35 8.41
C ALA A 105 -0.82 9.38 7.82
N LYS A 106 -1.79 9.91 7.07
CA LYS A 106 -2.81 9.10 6.39
C LYS A 106 -2.23 8.23 5.28
N PHE A 107 -1.22 8.70 4.56
CA PHE A 107 -0.50 7.89 3.57
C PHE A 107 0.14 6.67 4.25
N GLN A 108 0.86 6.89 5.35
CA GLN A 108 1.48 5.81 6.11
C GLN A 108 0.44 4.84 6.66
N GLU A 109 -0.66 5.34 7.21
CA GLU A 109 -1.79 4.55 7.68
C GLU A 109 -2.41 3.72 6.55
N GLY A 110 -2.60 4.30 5.37
CA GLY A 110 -3.21 3.61 4.24
C GLY A 110 -2.33 2.48 3.69
N VAL A 111 -1.02 2.73 3.56
CA VAL A 111 -0.07 1.69 3.15
C VAL A 111 0.00 0.58 4.21
N GLN A 112 0.04 0.95 5.51
CA GLN A 112 0.01 -0.03 6.60
C GLN A 112 -1.28 -0.85 6.61
N THR A 113 -2.43 -0.23 6.34
CA THR A 113 -3.73 -0.92 6.26
C THR A 113 -3.72 -1.96 5.15
N LEU A 114 -3.17 -1.64 3.97
CA LEU A 114 -3.02 -2.61 2.89
C LEU A 114 -2.22 -3.85 3.33
N VAL A 115 -1.10 -3.66 4.03
CA VAL A 115 -0.25 -4.77 4.50
C VAL A 115 -0.93 -5.56 5.61
N THR A 116 -1.57 -4.88 6.57
CA THR A 116 -2.29 -5.55 7.67
C THR A 116 -3.44 -6.41 7.15
N GLU A 117 -4.27 -5.89 6.25
CA GLU A 117 -5.37 -6.66 5.67
C GLU A 117 -4.85 -7.78 4.75
N SER A 118 -3.71 -7.57 4.09
CA SER A 118 -3.00 -8.63 3.36
C SER A 118 -2.53 -9.75 4.30
N GLU A 119 -1.97 -9.42 5.46
CA GLU A 119 -1.55 -10.41 6.45
C GLU A 119 -2.75 -11.19 7.02
N ASN A 120 -3.86 -10.50 7.29
CA ASN A 120 -5.11 -11.14 7.70
C ASN A 120 -5.65 -12.09 6.63
N ALA A 121 -5.62 -11.67 5.36
CA ALA A 121 -5.95 -12.52 4.22
C ALA A 121 -5.03 -13.74 4.12
N ALA A 122 -3.71 -13.58 4.32
CA ALA A 122 -2.78 -14.69 4.26
C ALA A 122 -3.09 -15.76 5.32
N LYS A 123 -3.52 -15.36 6.52
CA LYS A 123 -3.87 -16.27 7.62
C LYS A 123 -5.09 -17.14 7.30
N THR A 124 -6.03 -16.64 6.50
CA THR A 124 -7.22 -17.42 6.11
C THR A 124 -6.95 -18.43 4.99
N ILE A 125 -5.79 -18.36 4.32
CA ILE A 125 -5.43 -19.31 3.24
C ILE A 125 -5.47 -20.75 3.77
N SER A 126 -4.83 -21.05 4.90
CA SER A 126 -4.75 -22.42 5.43
C SER A 126 -6.10 -23.04 5.79
N GLU A 127 -7.14 -22.21 5.95
CA GLU A 127 -8.49 -22.62 6.37
C GLU A 127 -9.42 -22.94 5.18
N ASN A 128 -8.98 -22.70 3.95
CA ASN A 128 -9.81 -22.76 2.75
C ASN A 128 -9.40 -23.85 1.75
N SER A 129 -10.26 -24.15 0.78
CA SER A 129 -9.99 -25.13 -0.28
C SER A 129 -8.95 -24.63 -1.31
N GLY A 130 -8.28 -25.52 -2.04
CA GLY A 130 -7.13 -25.17 -2.89
C GLY A 130 -7.36 -24.04 -3.92
N LYS A 131 -8.53 -23.99 -4.58
CA LYS A 131 -8.85 -22.89 -5.52
C LYS A 131 -9.05 -21.55 -4.79
N VAL A 132 -9.67 -21.59 -3.62
CA VAL A 132 -9.89 -20.42 -2.77
C VAL A 132 -8.54 -19.94 -2.21
N GLN A 133 -7.64 -20.86 -1.87
CA GLN A 133 -6.26 -20.55 -1.47
C GLN A 133 -5.50 -19.78 -2.55
N GLU A 134 -5.58 -20.21 -3.82
CA GLU A 134 -4.94 -19.52 -4.94
C GLU A 134 -5.50 -18.10 -5.13
N SER A 135 -6.82 -17.94 -5.07
CA SER A 135 -7.47 -16.62 -5.17
C SER A 135 -7.07 -15.71 -4.02
N ILE A 136 -7.13 -16.18 -2.77
CA ILE A 136 -6.69 -15.40 -1.60
C ILE A 136 -5.22 -15.03 -1.73
N ALA A 137 -4.34 -15.99 -2.06
CA ALA A 137 -2.91 -15.72 -2.21
C ALA A 137 -2.63 -14.64 -3.29
N LYS A 138 -3.36 -14.68 -4.41
CA LYS A 138 -3.26 -13.66 -5.46
C LYS A 138 -3.71 -12.29 -4.98
N ILE A 139 -4.88 -12.22 -4.33
CA ILE A 139 -5.43 -10.98 -3.75
C ILE A 139 -4.41 -10.39 -2.78
N THR A 140 -3.92 -11.19 -1.85
CA THR A 140 -2.92 -10.79 -0.87
C THR A 140 -1.64 -10.28 -1.52
N LYS A 141 -1.09 -11.01 -2.49
CA LYS A 141 0.14 -10.62 -3.17
C LYS A 141 -0.01 -9.29 -3.89
N GLN A 142 -1.12 -9.08 -4.60
CA GLN A 142 -1.35 -7.83 -5.33
C GLN A 142 -1.48 -6.62 -4.40
N ALA A 143 -2.16 -6.76 -3.26
CA ALA A 143 -2.21 -5.71 -2.25
C ALA A 143 -0.82 -5.41 -1.68
N ILE A 144 -0.02 -6.44 -1.35
CA ILE A 144 1.35 -6.25 -0.88
C ILE A 144 2.22 -5.51 -1.92
N ASP A 145 2.14 -5.90 -3.18
CA ASP A 145 2.90 -5.27 -4.26
C ASP A 145 2.57 -3.77 -4.40
N ILE A 146 1.31 -3.40 -4.21
CA ILE A 146 0.88 -1.98 -4.22
C ILE A 146 1.51 -1.23 -3.04
N ALA A 147 1.46 -1.80 -1.83
CA ALA A 147 2.03 -1.19 -0.65
C ALA A 147 3.55 -0.99 -0.78
N VAL A 148 4.27 -2.04 -1.20
CA VAL A 148 5.72 -2.00 -1.41
C VAL A 148 6.09 -0.92 -2.43
N LYS A 149 5.42 -0.91 -3.60
CA LYS A 149 5.69 0.08 -4.65
C LYS A 149 5.40 1.49 -4.17
N ALA A 150 4.31 1.73 -3.46
CA ALA A 150 3.97 3.04 -2.92
C ALA A 150 5.04 3.53 -1.93
N SER A 151 5.48 2.66 -1.01
CA SER A 151 6.56 2.98 -0.08
C SER A 151 7.88 3.28 -0.78
N GLN A 152 8.26 2.45 -1.75
CA GLN A 152 9.51 2.61 -2.49
C GLN A 152 9.51 3.88 -3.34
N ASN A 153 8.42 4.15 -4.08
CA ASN A 153 8.30 5.34 -4.91
C ASN A 153 8.39 6.62 -4.08
N LEU A 154 7.67 6.69 -2.96
CA LEU A 154 7.74 7.86 -2.08
C LEU A 154 9.14 8.01 -1.47
N ASN A 155 9.76 6.92 -1.00
CA ASN A 155 11.12 6.97 -0.48
C ASN A 155 12.13 7.47 -1.53
N GLN A 156 12.00 7.05 -2.79
CA GLN A 156 12.86 7.51 -3.87
C GLN A 156 12.66 8.99 -4.17
N GLN A 157 11.41 9.48 -4.21
CA GLN A 157 11.14 10.89 -4.47
C GLN A 157 11.57 11.80 -3.31
N LEU A 158 11.40 11.35 -2.06
CA LEU A 158 11.91 12.08 -0.89
C LEU A 158 13.43 12.26 -0.96
N GLN A 159 14.18 11.23 -1.36
CA GLN A 159 15.64 11.34 -1.54
C GLN A 159 16.03 12.29 -2.69
N GLN A 160 15.22 12.37 -3.75
CA GLN A 160 15.47 13.29 -4.87
C GLN A 160 15.17 14.74 -4.51
N ALA A 161 14.08 15.00 -3.78
CA ALA A 161 13.67 16.35 -3.35
C ALA A 161 14.66 17.00 -2.36
N THR A 162 15.65 16.25 -1.89
CA THR A 162 16.63 16.67 -0.86
C THR A 162 18.07 16.65 -1.31
N THR A 163 18.34 16.14 -2.51
CA THR A 163 19.65 16.27 -3.13
C THR A 163 19.74 17.67 -3.76
N PRO A 164 20.68 18.53 -3.33
CA PRO A 164 20.84 19.85 -3.95
C PRO A 164 21.13 19.67 -5.45
N GLN A 165 20.30 20.30 -6.29
CA GLN A 165 20.50 20.32 -7.73
C GLN A 165 21.85 21.02 -8.03
N PRO A 166 22.71 20.47 -8.90
CA PRO A 166 24.03 21.03 -9.21
C PRO A 166 23.97 22.41 -9.87
#